data_AF-A0A6A4ASJ3-F1
#
_entry.id   AF-A0A6A4ASJ3-F1
#
_cell.length_a   1.000
_cell.length_b   1.000
_cell.length_c   1.000
_cell.angle_alpha   90.00
_cell.angle_beta   90.00
_cell.angle_gamma   90.00
#
_symmetry.space_group_name_H-M   'P 1'
#
loop_
_entity.id
_entity.type
_entity.pdbx_description
1 polymer ?
#
loop_
_entity_poly.entity_id
_entity_poly.type
_entity_poly.pdbx_seq_one_letter_code
_entity_poly.pdbx_strand_id
1 'polypeptide(L)'
;CRRQENGDLARLLSFAFTQPVPPVDRFQRKALLDAQSVTELTHVLRGQYSPLGSAQVIADLRQELGTLQTLQGDQARRLDSLATENVELQEKVKEANLERSLWEREAKKASPFLTSLRKALAKSEAALKLAQESQDRKIKSAFKHSDDHAQKVKNLEEEVVTLTKALADRDHAYADLHAVATKHFEQLQESTRLLLDGDSQPLRHAKAVIDSQHQVILRQKRVIARDGKLPMHDPHMAAAAGAGLDVPGLSPADLQLNARLCRTLAMRFP
;
A
#
# COMPACT_ATOMS: atom_id res chain seq x y z
N CYS A 1 85.85 -28.64 55.90
CA CYS A 1 86.34 -27.54 56.77
C CYS A 1 85.36 -26.37 56.84
N ARG A 2 85.10 -25.61 55.75
CA ARG A 2 84.23 -24.40 55.80
C ARG A 2 82.85 -24.53 56.45
N ARG A 3 82.12 -25.65 56.29
CA ARG A 3 80.82 -25.85 56.97
C ARG A 3 80.95 -26.01 58.49
N GLN A 4 82.02 -26.65 58.95
CA GLN A 4 82.29 -26.85 60.37
C GLN A 4 82.67 -25.51 61.02
N GLU A 5 83.58 -24.77 60.37
CA GLU A 5 84.01 -23.43 60.81
C GLU A 5 82.85 -22.45 60.89
N ASN A 6 81.96 -22.41 59.89
CA ASN A 6 80.77 -21.55 59.94
C ASN A 6 79.78 -21.97 61.04
N GLY A 7 79.66 -23.27 61.32
CA GLY A 7 78.84 -23.78 62.42
C GLY A 7 79.40 -23.42 63.79
N ASP A 8 80.73 -23.49 63.94
CA ASP A 8 81.44 -23.10 65.16
C ASP A 8 81.41 -21.58 65.37
N LEU A 9 81.53 -20.80 64.30
CA LEU A 9 81.37 -19.35 64.29
C LEU A 9 79.98 -18.93 64.78
N ALA A 10 78.92 -19.54 64.22
CA ALA A 10 77.54 -19.25 64.61
C ALA A 10 77.26 -19.64 66.07
N ARG A 11 77.79 -20.78 66.54
CA ARG A 11 77.67 -21.21 67.95
C ARG A 11 78.34 -20.23 68.91
N LEU A 12 79.54 -19.76 68.59
CA LEU A 12 80.28 -18.78 69.39
C LEU A 12 79.61 -17.41 69.40
N LEU A 13 79.07 -16.95 68.25
CA LEU A 13 78.26 -15.75 68.16
C LEU A 13 77.01 -15.83 69.04
N SER A 14 76.23 -16.91 68.92
CA SER A 14 75.04 -17.12 69.76
C SER A 14 75.39 -17.17 71.25
N PHE A 15 76.49 -17.82 71.62
CA PHE A 15 76.98 -17.84 73.01
C PHE A 15 77.30 -16.41 73.52
N ALA A 16 77.99 -15.60 72.72
CA ALA A 16 78.34 -14.23 73.08
C ALA A 16 77.14 -13.29 73.28
N PHE A 17 76.02 -13.51 72.58
CA PHE A 17 74.81 -12.68 72.69
C PHE A 17 73.78 -13.14 73.74
N THR A 18 73.95 -14.34 74.31
CA THR A 18 72.95 -14.96 75.22
C THR A 18 73.34 -14.89 76.70
N GLN A 19 74.58 -14.52 77.05
CA GLN A 19 75.00 -14.34 78.45
C GLN A 19 74.85 -12.89 78.95
N PRO A 20 74.47 -12.67 80.22
CA PRO A 20 74.39 -11.35 80.81
C PRO A 20 75.79 -10.90 81.28
N VAL A 21 76.52 -10.18 80.43
CA VAL A 21 77.78 -9.50 80.79
C VAL A 21 77.60 -7.98 80.63
N PRO A 22 77.92 -7.15 81.65
CA PRO A 22 77.71 -5.70 81.64
C PRO A 22 78.79 -4.93 80.85
N PRO A 23 78.56 -3.63 80.59
CA PRO A 23 78.13 -3.15 79.28
C PRO A 23 79.23 -3.30 78.20
N VAL A 24 78.99 -4.17 77.21
CA VAL A 24 79.86 -4.31 76.04
C VAL A 24 79.83 -3.03 75.20
N ASP A 25 81.00 -2.44 74.98
CA ASP A 25 81.26 -1.31 74.08
C ASP A 25 80.65 -1.58 72.69
N ARG A 26 80.04 -0.56 72.05
CA ARG A 26 79.43 -0.67 70.71
C ARG A 26 80.44 -1.20 69.69
N PHE A 27 81.72 -0.86 69.85
CA PHE A 27 82.80 -1.32 68.98
C PHE A 27 83.12 -2.80 69.14
N GLN A 28 83.05 -3.32 70.37
CA GLN A 28 83.24 -4.74 70.61
C GLN A 28 82.04 -5.55 70.07
N ARG A 29 80.81 -5.02 70.15
CA ARG A 29 79.64 -5.65 69.48
C ARG A 29 79.76 -5.63 67.96
N LYS A 30 80.23 -4.52 67.38
CA LYS A 30 80.44 -4.41 65.94
C LYS A 30 81.55 -5.35 65.46
N ALA A 31 82.67 -5.42 66.19
CA ALA A 31 83.75 -6.36 65.92
C ALA A 31 83.32 -7.83 66.07
N LEU A 32 82.42 -8.15 67.02
CA LEU A 32 81.80 -9.48 67.10
C LEU A 32 80.95 -9.77 65.85
N LEU A 33 80.13 -8.82 65.39
CA LEU A 33 79.27 -9.00 64.21
C LEU A 33 80.05 -9.06 62.89
N ASP A 34 81.19 -8.35 62.81
CA ASP A 34 82.01 -8.25 61.60
C ASP A 34 83.11 -9.34 61.53
N ALA A 35 83.31 -10.13 62.59
CA ALA A 35 84.31 -11.21 62.62
C ALA A 35 83.96 -12.31 61.60
N GLN A 36 84.92 -12.62 60.72
CA GLN A 36 84.72 -13.57 59.62
C GLN A 36 85.32 -14.95 59.94
N SER A 37 85.99 -15.08 61.09
CA SER A 37 86.60 -16.34 61.55
C SER A 37 86.42 -16.59 63.04
N VAL A 38 86.43 -17.87 63.43
CA VAL A 38 86.38 -18.31 64.83
C VAL A 38 87.55 -17.73 65.62
N THR A 39 88.73 -17.64 65.01
CA THR A 39 89.94 -17.04 65.59
C THR A 39 89.75 -15.56 65.92
N GLU A 40 89.17 -14.78 65.01
CA GLU A 40 88.86 -13.36 65.26
C GLU A 40 87.81 -13.20 66.36
N LEU A 41 86.73 -13.99 66.36
CA LEU A 41 85.74 -13.97 67.44
C LEU A 41 86.36 -14.30 68.80
N THR A 42 87.23 -15.31 68.85
CA THR A 42 87.87 -15.73 70.10
C THR A 42 88.82 -14.63 70.62
N HIS A 43 89.48 -13.90 69.73
CA HIS A 43 90.35 -12.77 70.07
C HIS A 43 89.55 -11.59 70.64
N VAL A 44 88.37 -11.31 70.09
CA VAL A 44 87.44 -10.27 70.59
C VAL A 44 86.83 -10.66 71.94
N LEU A 45 86.50 -11.93 72.15
CA LEU A 45 85.95 -12.45 73.42
C LEU A 45 86.99 -12.53 74.55
N ARG A 46 88.28 -12.75 74.24
CA ARG A 46 89.38 -12.74 75.24
C ARG A 46 89.83 -11.35 75.66
N GLY A 47 89.22 -10.28 75.13
CA GLY A 47 89.64 -8.90 75.41
C GLY A 47 91.00 -8.54 74.82
N GLN A 48 91.52 -9.34 73.89
CA GLN A 48 92.78 -9.07 73.18
C GLN A 48 92.58 -8.18 71.94
N TYR A 49 91.34 -7.76 71.69
CA TYR A 49 91.01 -6.76 70.69
C TYR A 49 91.67 -5.41 71.03
N SER A 50 92.55 -4.93 70.15
CA SER A 50 92.94 -3.52 70.15
C SER A 50 91.76 -2.71 69.63
N PRO A 51 91.11 -1.87 70.44
CA PRO A 51 90.06 -1.00 69.93
C PRO A 51 90.62 -0.15 68.81
N LEU A 52 89.83 0.03 67.75
CA LEU A 52 90.05 1.12 66.79
C LEU A 52 90.43 2.36 67.61
N GLY A 53 91.55 3.01 67.27
CA GLY A 53 91.95 4.22 67.96
C GLY A 53 90.77 5.19 67.99
N SER A 54 90.54 5.85 69.12
CA SER A 54 89.38 6.73 69.34
C SER A 54 89.15 7.71 68.18
N ALA A 55 90.22 8.14 67.51
CA ALA A 55 90.18 8.97 66.31
C ALA A 55 89.45 8.32 65.11
N GLN A 56 89.66 7.02 64.84
CA GLN A 56 89.03 6.33 63.71
C GLN A 56 87.53 6.12 63.96
N VAL A 57 87.17 5.72 65.19
CA VAL A 57 85.77 5.66 65.63
C VAL A 57 85.05 6.98 65.44
N ILE A 58 85.70 8.09 65.84
CA ILE A 58 85.14 9.43 65.70
C ILE A 58 84.98 9.80 64.21
N ALA A 59 85.90 9.37 63.34
CA ALA A 59 85.81 9.61 61.91
C ALA A 59 84.63 8.85 61.27
N ASP A 60 84.46 7.56 61.59
CA ASP A 60 83.38 6.72 61.05
C ASP A 60 82.01 7.22 61.52
N LEU A 61 81.88 7.59 62.80
CA LEU A 61 80.63 8.18 63.34
C LEU A 61 80.29 9.53 62.68
N ARG A 62 81.29 10.35 62.34
CA ARG A 62 81.08 11.60 61.60
C ARG A 62 80.61 11.33 60.17
N GLN A 63 81.15 10.30 59.53
CA GLN A 63 80.70 9.88 58.21
C GLN A 63 79.26 9.33 58.25
N GLU A 64 78.93 8.43 59.18
CA GLU A 64 77.56 7.94 59.39
C GLU A 64 76.60 9.11 59.66
N LEU A 65 76.97 10.04 60.54
CA LEU A 65 76.18 11.23 60.82
C LEU A 65 75.95 12.08 59.56
N GLY A 66 76.98 12.29 58.75
CA GLY A 66 76.87 12.99 57.47
C GLY A 66 75.91 12.29 56.50
N THR A 67 75.98 10.97 56.38
CA THR A 67 75.04 10.20 55.53
C THR A 67 73.60 10.27 56.04
N LEU A 68 73.39 10.18 57.36
CA LEU A 68 72.06 10.32 57.96
C LEU A 68 71.49 11.72 57.76
N GLN A 69 72.32 12.77 57.87
CA GLN A 69 71.91 14.14 57.59
C GLN A 69 71.48 14.32 56.12
N THR A 70 72.23 13.75 55.16
CA THR A 70 71.83 13.80 53.74
C THR A 70 70.52 13.07 53.50
N LEU A 71 70.35 11.88 54.08
CA LEU A 71 69.16 11.07 53.89
C LEU A 71 67.92 11.70 54.54
N GLN A 72 68.10 12.35 55.70
CA GLN A 72 67.07 13.15 56.34
C GLN A 72 66.67 14.37 55.50
N GLY A 73 67.65 15.06 54.90
CA GLY A 73 67.37 16.17 53.97
C GLY A 73 66.61 15.73 52.72
N ASP A 74 66.95 14.56 52.16
CA ASP A 74 66.25 13.97 51.02
C ASP A 74 64.81 13.55 51.37
N GLN A 75 64.62 12.95 52.55
CA GLN A 75 63.28 12.62 53.04
C GLN A 75 62.43 13.86 53.24
N ALA A 76 62.98 14.93 53.82
CA ALA A 76 62.26 16.20 54.00
C ALA A 76 61.80 16.76 52.64
N ARG A 77 62.70 16.82 51.65
CA ARG A 77 62.37 17.28 50.29
C ARG A 77 61.27 16.44 49.62
N ARG A 78 61.29 15.11 49.80
CA ARG A 78 60.23 14.23 49.29
C ARG A 78 58.90 14.48 50.00
N LEU A 79 58.91 14.69 51.31
CA LEU A 79 57.70 15.02 52.06
C LEU A 79 57.10 16.36 51.60
N ASP A 80 57.93 17.37 51.37
CA ASP A 80 57.48 18.66 50.84
C ASP A 80 56.88 18.51 49.44
N SER A 81 57.54 17.75 48.55
CA SER A 81 57.01 17.47 47.21
C SER A 81 55.65 16.74 47.26
N LEU A 82 55.53 15.71 48.10
CA LEU A 82 54.26 14.99 48.28
C LEU A 82 53.18 15.88 48.90
N ALA A 83 53.54 16.80 49.80
CA ALA A 83 52.60 17.76 50.36
C ALA A 83 52.07 18.71 49.27
N THR A 84 52.93 19.22 48.39
CA THR A 84 52.51 20.07 47.26
C THR A 84 51.61 19.33 46.28
N GLU A 85 51.96 18.09 45.92
CA GLU A 85 51.14 17.26 45.03
C GLU A 85 49.77 16.93 45.65
N ASN A 86 49.72 16.67 46.96
CA ASN A 86 48.47 16.42 47.66
C ASN A 86 47.54 17.65 47.65
N VAL A 87 48.09 18.85 47.81
CA VAL A 87 47.32 20.10 47.68
C VAL A 87 46.80 20.27 46.25
N GLU A 88 47.64 20.04 45.23
CA GLU A 88 47.23 20.14 43.82
C GLU A 88 46.12 19.14 43.48
N LEU A 89 46.25 17.89 43.93
CA LEU A 89 45.22 16.86 43.74
C LEU A 89 43.92 17.20 44.47
N GLN A 90 43.99 17.78 45.67
CA GLN A 90 42.80 18.24 46.37
C GLN A 90 42.06 19.34 45.59
N GLU A 91 42.77 20.29 44.99
CA GLU A 91 42.14 21.31 44.15
C GLU A 91 41.52 20.71 42.89
N LYS A 92 42.23 19.82 42.18
CA LYS A 92 41.66 19.12 41.00
C LYS A 92 40.41 18.31 41.34
N VAL A 93 40.37 17.69 42.52
CA VAL A 93 39.17 16.96 42.99
C VAL A 93 38.02 17.94 43.27
N LYS A 94 38.28 19.11 43.84
CA LYS A 94 37.25 20.14 44.03
C LYS A 94 36.69 20.63 42.70
N GLU A 95 37.55 20.94 41.73
CA GLU A 95 37.16 21.36 40.39
C GLU A 95 36.30 20.31 39.68
N ALA A 96 36.75 19.05 39.66
CA ALA A 96 36.01 17.95 39.05
C ALA A 96 34.64 17.72 39.70
N ASN A 97 34.54 17.89 41.03
CA ASN A 97 33.27 17.80 41.74
C ASN A 97 32.31 18.95 41.36
N LEU A 98 32.84 20.16 41.16
CA LEU A 98 32.05 21.29 40.68
C LEU A 98 31.52 21.03 39.27
N GLU A 99 32.36 20.59 38.35
CA GLU A 99 31.96 20.24 36.98
C GLU A 99 30.89 19.14 36.97
N ARG A 100 31.08 18.07 37.74
CA ARG A 100 30.08 17.01 37.91
C ARG A 100 28.74 17.58 38.36
N SER A 101 28.73 18.48 39.34
CA SER A 101 27.50 19.08 39.84
C SER A 101 26.78 19.93 38.78
N LEU A 102 27.54 20.60 37.90
CA LEU A 102 26.97 21.36 36.78
C LEU A 102 26.32 20.42 35.76
N TRP A 103 27.02 19.35 35.37
CA TRP A 103 26.48 18.35 34.45
C TRP A 103 25.24 17.65 35.01
N GLU A 104 25.22 17.32 36.31
CA GLU A 104 24.04 16.75 36.96
C GLU A 104 22.85 17.73 36.95
N ARG A 105 23.07 19.03 37.15
CA ARG A 105 22.01 20.04 37.04
C ARG A 105 21.50 20.15 35.61
N GLU A 106 22.38 20.17 34.63
CA GLU A 106 21.99 20.29 33.23
C GLU A 106 21.23 19.05 32.75
N ALA A 107 21.65 17.86 33.16
CA ALA A 107 20.92 16.62 32.93
C ALA A 107 19.51 16.64 33.55
N LYS A 108 19.39 17.17 34.79
CA LYS A 108 18.08 17.35 35.46
C LYS A 108 17.18 18.34 34.71
N LYS A 109 17.74 19.41 34.16
CA LYS A 109 16.98 20.37 33.32
C LYS A 109 16.53 19.74 32.00
N ALA A 110 17.37 18.93 31.35
CA ALA A 110 17.06 18.29 30.07
C ALA A 110 16.01 17.17 30.18
N SER A 111 15.97 16.46 31.32
CA SER A 111 15.05 15.34 31.57
C SER A 111 13.55 15.62 31.28
N PRO A 112 12.93 16.71 31.79
CA PRO A 112 11.54 17.03 31.47
C PRO A 112 11.31 17.33 29.99
N PHE A 113 12.27 17.98 29.30
CA PHE A 113 12.15 18.24 27.86
C PHE A 113 12.13 16.94 27.06
N LEU A 114 13.05 16.00 27.36
CA LEU A 114 13.07 14.69 26.71
C LEU A 114 11.79 13.90 26.99
N THR A 115 11.26 14.00 28.20
CA THR A 115 9.98 13.36 28.57
C THR A 115 8.80 13.95 27.80
N SER A 116 8.75 15.28 27.67
CA SER A 116 7.73 15.99 26.88
C SER A 116 7.81 15.61 25.41
N LEU A 117 9.02 15.57 24.83
CA LEU A 117 9.26 15.15 23.45
C LEU A 117 8.79 13.72 23.19
N ARG A 118 9.11 12.77 24.08
CA ARG A 118 8.61 11.38 23.98
C ARG A 118 7.09 11.32 23.99
N LYS A 119 6.43 12.12 24.84
CA LYS A 119 4.97 12.20 24.89
C LYS A 119 4.37 12.81 23.63
N ALA A 120 4.99 13.85 23.08
CA ALA A 120 4.57 14.47 21.83
C ALA A 120 4.73 13.50 20.65
N LEU A 121 5.83 12.76 20.59
CA LEU A 121 6.10 11.74 19.58
C LEU A 121 5.07 10.61 19.65
N ALA A 122 4.77 10.07 20.84
CA ALA A 122 3.75 9.04 21.00
C ALA A 122 2.35 9.52 20.53
N LYS A 123 2.02 10.79 20.78
CA LYS A 123 0.77 11.40 20.30
C LYS A 123 0.75 11.55 18.78
N SER A 124 1.84 12.01 18.17
CA SER A 124 1.89 12.18 16.72
C SER A 124 1.87 10.83 15.99
N GLU A 125 2.55 9.81 16.51
CA GLU A 125 2.49 8.45 15.98
C GLU A 125 1.07 7.87 16.02
N ALA A 126 0.34 8.06 17.13
CA ALA A 126 -1.05 7.63 17.24
C ALA A 126 -1.96 8.36 16.24
N ALA A 127 -1.79 9.68 16.08
CA ALA A 127 -2.54 10.47 15.11
C ALA A 127 -2.25 10.04 13.66
N LEU A 128 -0.99 9.73 13.35
CA LEU A 128 -0.58 9.25 12.04
C LEU A 128 -1.22 7.90 11.71
N LYS A 129 -1.25 6.95 12.66
CA LYS A 129 -1.93 5.66 12.49
C LYS A 129 -3.42 5.83 12.19
N LEU A 130 -4.13 6.70 12.93
CA LEU A 130 -5.54 6.96 12.68
C LEU A 130 -5.79 7.61 11.32
N ALA A 131 -4.93 8.55 10.91
CA ALA A 131 -5.01 9.18 9.61
C ALA A 131 -4.78 8.17 8.47
N GLN A 132 -3.80 7.27 8.64
CA GLN A 132 -3.51 6.20 7.70
C GLN A 132 -4.71 5.24 7.55
N GLU A 133 -5.28 4.77 8.66
CA GLU A 133 -6.47 3.91 8.61
C GLU A 133 -7.67 4.60 7.93
N SER A 134 -7.86 5.90 8.15
CA SER A 134 -8.90 6.68 7.47
C SER A 134 -8.68 6.72 5.96
N GLN A 135 -7.45 6.96 5.52
CA GLN A 135 -7.10 6.95 4.09
C GLN A 135 -7.27 5.55 3.49
N ASP A 136 -6.82 4.49 4.16
CA ASP A 136 -6.99 3.11 3.68
C ASP A 136 -8.47 2.75 3.49
N ARG A 137 -9.36 3.19 4.39
CA ARG A 137 -10.81 3.01 4.24
C ARG A 137 -11.35 3.74 3.02
N LYS A 138 -10.92 5.00 2.80
CA LYS A 138 -11.33 5.79 1.62
C LYS A 138 -10.86 5.14 0.32
N ILE A 139 -9.59 4.73 0.26
CA ILE A 139 -9.01 4.03 -0.89
C ILE A 139 -9.79 2.76 -1.19
N LYS A 140 -10.05 1.91 -0.18
CA LYS A 140 -10.86 0.69 -0.36
C LYS A 140 -12.27 0.99 -0.89
N SER A 141 -12.94 2.02 -0.37
CA SER A 141 -14.26 2.42 -0.87
C SER A 141 -14.22 2.93 -2.31
N ALA A 142 -13.19 3.70 -2.68
CA ALA A 142 -13.01 4.20 -4.04
C ALA A 142 -12.75 3.07 -5.04
N PHE A 143 -11.92 2.08 -4.67
CA PHE A 143 -11.73 0.88 -5.49
C PHE A 143 -13.02 0.11 -5.69
N LYS A 144 -13.80 -0.12 -4.62
CA LYS A 144 -15.11 -0.79 -4.75
C LYS A 144 -16.05 -0.03 -5.69
N HIS A 145 -16.12 1.29 -5.55
CA HIS A 145 -16.92 2.11 -6.47
C HIS A 145 -16.40 2.05 -7.91
N SER A 146 -15.09 2.00 -8.12
CA SER A 146 -14.49 1.83 -9.45
C SER A 146 -14.88 0.49 -10.07
N ASP A 147 -14.83 -0.60 -9.30
CA ASP A 147 -15.22 -1.94 -9.75
C ASP A 147 -16.71 -1.98 -10.14
N ASP A 148 -17.59 -1.38 -9.33
CA ASP A 148 -19.02 -1.26 -9.64
C ASP A 148 -19.25 -0.48 -10.95
N HIS A 149 -18.48 0.59 -11.20
CA HIS A 149 -18.57 1.35 -12.44
C HIS A 149 -18.03 0.56 -13.64
N ALA A 150 -16.92 -0.15 -13.49
CA ALA A 150 -16.37 -1.02 -14.53
C ALA A 150 -17.39 -2.09 -14.94
N GLN A 151 -18.11 -2.68 -13.98
CA GLN A 151 -19.17 -3.64 -14.28
C GLN A 151 -20.35 -3.00 -15.01
N LYS A 152 -20.76 -1.78 -14.66
CA LYS A 152 -21.81 -1.05 -15.39
C LYS A 152 -21.40 -0.74 -16.83
N VAL A 153 -20.14 -0.30 -17.04
CA VAL A 153 -19.60 -0.05 -18.38
C VAL A 153 -19.66 -1.32 -19.22
N LYS A 154 -19.22 -2.46 -18.67
CA LYS A 154 -19.29 -3.75 -19.36
C LYS A 154 -20.72 -4.11 -19.79
N ASN A 155 -21.71 -3.95 -18.90
CA ASN A 155 -23.11 -4.23 -19.23
C ASN A 155 -23.63 -3.30 -20.35
N LEU A 156 -23.25 -2.02 -20.33
CA LEU A 156 -23.61 -1.06 -21.38
C LEU A 156 -22.92 -1.37 -22.71
N GLU A 157 -21.66 -1.81 -22.68
CA GLU A 157 -20.94 -2.26 -23.88
C GLU A 157 -21.65 -3.46 -24.51
N GLU A 158 -22.09 -4.43 -23.70
CA GLU A 158 -22.90 -5.57 -24.15
C GLU A 158 -24.23 -5.09 -24.76
N GLU A 159 -24.93 -4.15 -24.12
CA GLU A 159 -26.18 -3.57 -24.65
C GLU A 159 -25.96 -2.86 -25.99
N VAL A 160 -24.92 -2.04 -26.11
CA VAL A 160 -24.55 -1.36 -27.36
C VAL A 160 -24.29 -2.36 -28.48
N VAL A 161 -23.60 -3.47 -28.21
CA VAL A 161 -23.40 -4.54 -29.20
C VAL A 161 -24.74 -5.13 -29.64
N THR A 162 -25.66 -5.41 -28.72
CA THR A 162 -26.98 -5.96 -29.07
C THR A 162 -27.82 -4.98 -29.90
N LEU A 163 -27.85 -3.69 -29.53
CA LEU A 163 -28.58 -2.66 -30.25
C LEU A 163 -27.98 -2.39 -31.64
N THR A 164 -26.66 -2.41 -31.75
CA THR A 164 -25.97 -2.25 -33.05
C THR A 164 -26.37 -3.37 -34.01
N LYS A 165 -26.45 -4.62 -33.52
CA LYS A 165 -26.93 -5.74 -34.32
C LYS A 165 -28.39 -5.57 -34.75
N ALA A 166 -29.27 -5.22 -33.80
CA ALA A 166 -30.69 -5.00 -34.10
C ALA A 166 -30.90 -3.86 -35.11
N LEU A 167 -30.06 -2.81 -35.07
CA LEU A 167 -30.09 -1.73 -36.05
C LEU A 167 -29.68 -2.21 -37.44
N ALA A 168 -28.61 -3.00 -37.55
CA ALA A 168 -28.20 -3.59 -38.83
C ALA A 168 -29.30 -4.49 -39.42
N ASP A 169 -29.95 -5.31 -38.59
CA ASP A 169 -31.08 -6.14 -39.02
C ASP A 169 -32.26 -5.30 -39.53
N ARG A 170 -32.55 -4.17 -38.87
CA ARG A 170 -33.58 -3.21 -39.32
C ARG A 170 -33.20 -2.52 -40.63
N ASP A 171 -31.94 -2.12 -40.78
CA ASP A 171 -31.47 -1.47 -42.00
C ASP A 171 -31.59 -2.41 -43.21
N HIS A 172 -31.29 -3.71 -43.02
CA HIS A 172 -31.55 -4.73 -44.03
C HIS A 172 -33.05 -4.83 -44.38
N ALA A 173 -33.93 -4.89 -43.39
CA ALA A 173 -35.38 -4.95 -43.62
C ALA A 173 -35.91 -3.68 -44.33
N TYR A 174 -35.37 -2.50 -44.00
CA TYR A 174 -35.71 -1.25 -44.68
C TYR A 174 -35.23 -1.24 -46.14
N ALA A 175 -34.03 -1.77 -46.42
CA ALA A 175 -33.52 -1.89 -47.79
C ALA A 175 -34.43 -2.81 -48.63
N ASP A 176 -34.89 -3.92 -48.08
CA ASP A 176 -35.82 -4.84 -48.74
C ASP A 176 -37.17 -4.17 -49.02
N LEU A 177 -37.74 -3.47 -48.04
CA LEU A 177 -38.99 -2.72 -48.21
C LEU A 177 -38.85 -1.61 -49.26
N HIS A 178 -37.73 -0.89 -49.24
CA HIS A 178 -37.44 0.13 -50.23
C HIS A 178 -37.38 -0.49 -51.64
N ALA A 179 -36.69 -1.62 -51.81
CA ALA A 179 -36.61 -2.32 -53.09
C ALA A 179 -38.00 -2.77 -53.59
N VAL A 180 -38.88 -3.26 -52.71
CA VAL A 180 -40.26 -3.62 -53.05
C VAL A 180 -41.07 -2.38 -53.45
N ALA A 181 -40.96 -1.29 -52.71
CA ALA A 181 -41.66 -0.04 -53.01
C ALA A 181 -41.23 0.54 -54.36
N THR A 182 -39.93 0.54 -54.66
CA THR A 182 -39.39 0.97 -55.96
C THR A 182 -39.98 0.14 -57.10
N LYS A 183 -39.95 -1.20 -56.99
CA LYS A 183 -40.53 -2.09 -58.00
C LYS A 183 -42.04 -1.85 -58.19
N HIS A 184 -42.79 -1.66 -57.11
CA HIS A 184 -44.22 -1.37 -57.19
C HIS A 184 -44.49 -0.03 -57.88
N PHE A 185 -43.67 0.99 -57.61
CA PHE A 185 -43.78 2.29 -58.27
C PHE A 185 -43.46 2.20 -59.77
N GLU A 186 -42.41 1.48 -60.16
CA GLU A 186 -42.09 1.18 -61.57
C GLU A 186 -43.25 0.46 -62.26
N GLN A 187 -43.85 -0.55 -61.61
CA GLN A 187 -45.02 -1.26 -62.13
C GLN A 187 -46.23 -0.32 -62.33
N LEU A 188 -46.48 0.61 -61.40
CA LEU A 188 -47.54 1.60 -61.54
C LEU A 188 -47.29 2.57 -62.70
N GLN A 189 -46.04 3.02 -62.88
CA GLN A 189 -45.67 3.86 -64.01
C GLN A 189 -45.86 3.14 -65.34
N GLU A 190 -45.42 1.88 -65.45
CA GLU A 190 -45.57 1.09 -66.67
C GLU A 190 -47.04 0.80 -66.98
N SER A 191 -47.86 0.45 -65.98
CA SER A 191 -49.30 0.29 -66.14
C SER A 191 -49.98 1.57 -66.64
N THR A 192 -49.58 2.72 -66.10
CA THR A 192 -50.08 4.04 -66.53
C THR A 192 -49.66 4.34 -67.97
N ARG A 193 -48.40 4.05 -68.32
CA ARG A 193 -47.90 4.20 -69.69
C ARG A 193 -48.69 3.33 -70.65
N LEU A 194 -48.91 2.06 -70.35
CA LEU A 194 -49.70 1.15 -71.18
C LEU A 194 -51.13 1.63 -71.40
N LEU A 195 -51.78 2.23 -70.40
CA LEU A 195 -53.11 2.83 -70.55
C LEU A 195 -53.12 4.05 -71.49
N LEU A 196 -52.03 4.84 -71.47
CA LEU A 196 -51.90 6.07 -72.25
C LEU A 196 -51.38 5.84 -73.68
N ASP A 197 -50.48 4.87 -73.90
CA ASP A 197 -49.98 4.51 -75.22
C ASP A 197 -51.11 3.96 -76.11
N GLY A 198 -51.08 4.31 -77.39
CA GLY A 198 -52.18 4.14 -78.34
C GLY A 198 -52.73 2.71 -78.49
N ASP A 199 -51.93 1.70 -78.18
CA ASP A 199 -52.22 0.28 -78.45
C ASP A 199 -53.22 -0.37 -77.47
N SER A 200 -53.58 0.29 -76.37
CA SER A 200 -54.52 -0.25 -75.37
C SER A 200 -55.97 0.23 -75.51
N GLN A 201 -56.44 0.46 -76.74
CA GLN A 201 -57.84 0.84 -77.04
C GLN A 201 -58.89 -0.01 -76.28
N PRO A 202 -58.74 -1.34 -76.13
CA PRO A 202 -59.67 -2.16 -75.36
C PRO A 202 -59.68 -1.82 -73.86
N LEU A 203 -58.54 -1.48 -73.26
CA LEU A 203 -58.44 -1.15 -71.83
C LEU A 203 -59.02 0.24 -71.54
N ARG A 204 -58.78 1.23 -72.40
CA ARG A 204 -59.43 2.54 -72.29
C ARG A 204 -60.95 2.43 -72.46
N HIS A 205 -61.41 1.61 -73.40
CA HIS A 205 -62.83 1.35 -73.59
C HIS A 205 -63.45 0.64 -72.38
N ALA A 206 -62.81 -0.42 -71.87
CA ALA A 206 -63.25 -1.12 -70.66
C ALA A 206 -63.31 -0.18 -69.45
N LYS A 207 -62.30 0.68 -69.25
CA LYS A 207 -62.31 1.70 -68.19
C LYS A 207 -63.49 2.66 -68.35
N ALA A 208 -63.71 3.19 -69.56
CA ALA A 208 -64.83 4.10 -69.82
C ALA A 208 -66.20 3.43 -69.58
N VAL A 209 -66.35 2.14 -69.94
CA VAL A 209 -67.56 1.36 -69.68
C VAL A 209 -67.77 1.16 -68.17
N ILE A 210 -66.71 0.81 -67.43
CA ILE A 210 -66.78 0.65 -65.97
C ILE A 210 -67.14 1.97 -65.29
N ASP A 211 -66.52 3.08 -65.69
CA ASP A 211 -66.81 4.42 -65.14
C ASP A 211 -68.28 4.81 -65.41
N SER A 212 -68.79 4.50 -66.61
CA SER A 212 -70.20 4.69 -66.97
C SER A 212 -71.14 3.83 -66.12
N GLN A 213 -70.83 2.53 -65.98
CA GLN A 213 -71.61 1.61 -65.14
C GLN A 213 -71.62 2.05 -63.67
N HIS A 214 -70.48 2.49 -63.13
CA HIS A 214 -70.40 3.02 -61.78
C HIS A 214 -71.29 4.26 -61.59
N GLN A 215 -71.30 5.17 -62.57
CA GLN A 215 -72.20 6.32 -62.55
C GLN A 215 -73.67 5.92 -62.62
N VAL A 216 -74.03 4.91 -63.42
CA VAL A 216 -75.39 4.36 -63.47
C VAL A 216 -75.78 3.79 -62.11
N ILE A 217 -74.91 2.98 -61.49
CA ILE A 217 -75.15 2.40 -60.16
C ILE A 217 -75.34 3.51 -59.11
N LEU A 218 -74.50 4.55 -59.12
CA LEU A 218 -74.64 5.68 -58.20
C LEU A 218 -75.93 6.48 -58.43
N ARG A 219 -76.38 6.62 -59.68
CA ARG A 219 -77.68 7.24 -60.00
C ARG A 219 -78.84 6.36 -59.51
N GLN A 220 -78.81 5.06 -59.78
CA GLN A 220 -79.82 4.11 -59.30
C GLN A 220 -79.89 4.10 -57.77
N LYS A 221 -78.74 4.06 -57.09
CA LYS A 221 -78.67 4.14 -55.62
C LYS A 221 -79.31 5.42 -55.09
N ARG A 222 -79.11 6.58 -55.74
CA ARG A 222 -79.77 7.84 -55.37
C ARG A 222 -81.28 7.83 -55.58
N VAL A 223 -81.76 7.20 -56.66
CA VAL A 223 -83.20 7.05 -56.93
C VAL A 223 -83.85 6.13 -55.88
N ILE A 224 -83.23 4.98 -55.61
CA ILE A 224 -83.72 4.02 -54.59
C ILE A 224 -83.74 4.66 -53.20
N ALA A 225 -82.74 5.47 -52.85
CA ALA A 225 -82.69 6.17 -51.57
C ALA A 225 -83.78 7.25 -51.41
N ARG A 226 -84.34 7.78 -52.52
CA ARG A 226 -85.42 8.78 -52.49
C ARG A 226 -86.81 8.14 -52.56
N ASP A 227 -87.00 7.13 -53.40
CA ASP A 227 -88.33 6.58 -53.72
C ASP A 227 -88.59 5.19 -53.16
N GLY A 228 -87.60 4.56 -52.49
CA GLY A 228 -87.73 3.28 -51.80
C GLY A 228 -87.99 2.06 -52.70
N LYS A 229 -87.89 2.17 -54.03
CA LYS A 229 -88.16 1.08 -54.98
C LYS A 229 -87.07 0.95 -56.04
N LEU A 230 -86.68 -0.30 -56.33
CA LEU A 230 -85.83 -0.69 -57.47
C LEU A 230 -86.66 -0.63 -58.77
N PRO A 231 -86.28 0.16 -59.80
CA PRO A 231 -86.91 0.08 -61.11
C PRO A 231 -86.36 -1.15 -61.84
N MET A 232 -86.90 -2.33 -61.54
CA MET A 232 -86.77 -3.51 -62.38
C MET A 232 -87.95 -3.54 -63.35
N HIS A 233 -87.87 -2.86 -64.49
CA HIS A 233 -88.70 -3.21 -65.65
C HIS A 233 -88.05 -2.70 -66.94
N ASP A 234 -87.47 -3.63 -67.69
CA ASP A 234 -87.12 -3.45 -69.09
C ASP A 234 -88.44 -3.42 -69.90
N PRO A 235 -88.73 -2.34 -70.67
CA PRO A 235 -89.93 -2.21 -71.48
C PRO A 235 -90.15 -3.35 -72.49
N HIS A 236 -89.10 -4.07 -72.89
CA HIS A 236 -89.22 -5.19 -73.82
C HIS A 236 -89.83 -6.46 -73.20
N MET A 237 -89.80 -6.58 -71.86
CA MET A 237 -90.35 -7.75 -71.15
C MET A 237 -91.88 -7.69 -70.96
N ALA A 238 -92.47 -6.49 -70.97
CA ALA A 238 -93.92 -6.33 -70.80
C ALA A 238 -94.71 -6.67 -72.08
N ALA A 239 -94.11 -6.51 -73.26
CA ALA A 239 -94.75 -6.81 -74.54
C ALA A 239 -94.81 -8.33 -74.84
N ALA A 240 -93.85 -9.12 -74.36
CA ALA A 240 -93.81 -10.57 -74.59
C ALA A 240 -94.79 -11.35 -73.70
N ALA A 241 -95.00 -10.90 -72.45
CA ALA A 241 -95.90 -11.56 -71.49
C ALA A 241 -97.40 -11.44 -71.86
N GLY A 242 -97.80 -10.40 -72.61
CA GLY A 242 -99.16 -10.25 -73.11
C GLY A 242 -99.47 -11.08 -74.37
N ALA A 243 -98.45 -11.59 -75.05
CA ALA A 243 -98.57 -12.29 -76.33
C ALA A 243 -98.43 -13.83 -76.22
N GLY A 244 -98.20 -14.38 -75.02
CA GLY A 244 -98.11 -15.84 -74.82
C GLY A 244 -96.95 -16.51 -75.57
N LEU A 245 -95.90 -15.75 -75.91
CA LEU A 245 -94.70 -16.26 -76.57
C LEU A 245 -93.65 -16.63 -75.51
N ASP A 246 -93.19 -17.88 -75.56
CA ASP A 246 -92.10 -18.39 -74.74
C ASP A 246 -90.84 -17.55 -74.98
N VAL A 247 -90.29 -16.96 -73.91
CA VAL A 247 -89.18 -16.00 -74.01
C VAL A 247 -87.90 -16.75 -74.41
N PRO A 248 -87.32 -16.52 -75.60
CA PRO A 248 -86.07 -17.16 -75.99
C PRO A 248 -84.91 -16.40 -75.34
N GLY A 249 -84.14 -17.06 -74.47
CA GLY A 249 -82.84 -16.48 -74.10
C GLY A 249 -82.12 -17.00 -72.87
N LEU A 250 -82.70 -17.82 -72.00
CA LEU A 250 -81.98 -18.34 -70.84
C LEU A 250 -82.26 -19.83 -70.67
N SER A 251 -81.22 -20.65 -70.82
CA SER A 251 -81.35 -22.08 -70.53
C SER A 251 -81.62 -22.26 -69.04
N PRO A 252 -82.37 -23.30 -68.63
CA PRO A 252 -82.58 -23.62 -67.21
C PRO A 252 -81.27 -23.76 -66.42
N ALA A 253 -80.17 -24.15 -67.10
CA ALA A 253 -78.83 -24.24 -66.51
C ALA A 253 -78.24 -22.86 -66.17
N ASP A 254 -78.46 -21.85 -67.03
CA ASP A 254 -77.95 -20.49 -66.83
C ASP A 254 -78.67 -19.79 -65.66
N LEU A 255 -79.97 -20.04 -65.52
CA LEU A 255 -80.74 -19.57 -64.36
C LEU A 255 -80.26 -20.22 -63.06
N GLN A 256 -79.93 -21.52 -63.10
CA GLN A 256 -79.37 -22.23 -61.94
C GLN A 256 -77.97 -21.72 -61.57
N LEU A 257 -77.13 -21.43 -62.57
CA LEU A 257 -75.79 -20.88 -62.37
C LEU A 257 -75.86 -19.47 -61.76
N ASN A 258 -76.73 -18.60 -62.30
CA ASN A 258 -76.96 -17.26 -61.73
C ASN A 258 -77.49 -17.34 -60.30
N ALA A 259 -78.44 -18.24 -60.02
CA ALA A 259 -78.97 -18.43 -58.66
C ALA A 259 -77.92 -18.99 -57.67
N ARG A 260 -76.91 -19.73 -58.16
CA ARG A 260 -75.75 -20.14 -57.35
C ARG A 260 -74.80 -18.98 -57.10
N LEU A 261 -74.43 -18.23 -58.14
CA LEU A 261 -73.55 -17.07 -58.06
C LEU A 261 -74.10 -15.99 -57.11
N CYS A 262 -75.39 -15.68 -57.20
CA CYS A 262 -76.04 -14.73 -56.29
C CYS A 262 -76.00 -15.20 -54.82
N ARG A 263 -76.17 -16.50 -54.57
CA ARG A 263 -76.05 -17.07 -53.21
C ARG A 263 -74.61 -17.01 -52.69
N THR A 264 -73.62 -17.28 -53.55
CA THR A 264 -72.20 -17.22 -53.17
C THR A 264 -71.74 -15.79 -52.88
N LEU A 265 -72.20 -14.82 -53.67
CA LEU A 265 -71.90 -13.40 -53.45
C LEU A 265 -72.54 -12.87 -52.16
N ALA A 266 -73.80 -13.24 -51.87
CA ALA A 266 -74.48 -12.87 -50.64
C ALA A 266 -73.84 -13.44 -49.36
N MET A 267 -73.14 -14.59 -49.45
CA MET A 267 -72.39 -15.15 -48.31
C MET A 267 -71.00 -14.56 -48.13
N ARG A 268 -70.38 -14.03 -49.21
CA ARG A 268 -69.01 -13.52 -49.17
C ARG A 268 -68.93 -12.02 -48.87
N PHE A 269 -70.03 -11.30 -49.08
CA PHE A 269 -70.19 -9.88 -48.80
C PHE A 269 -71.53 -9.65 -48.08
N PRO A 270 -71.59 -9.78 -46.74
CA PRO A 270 -72.78 -9.45 -45.96
C PRO A 270 -73.10 -7.94 -45.98
#